data_AF-A0A800JGQ5-F1
#
_entry.id   AF-A0A800JGQ5-F1
#
_cell.length_a   1.000
_cell.length_b   1.000
_cell.length_c   1.000
_cell.angle_alpha   90.00
_cell.angle_beta   90.00
_cell.angle_gamma   90.00
#
_symmetry.space_group_name_H-M   'P 1'
#
loop_
_entity.id
_entity.type
_entity.pdbx_description
1 polymer ?
#
loop_
_entity_poly.entity_id
_entity_poly.type
_entity_poly.pdbx_seq_one_letter_code
_entity_poly.pdbx_strand_id
1 'polypeptide(L)'
;MNLKLITLFALVATLALGADKKAPPVAGTYKGEIEGDQATVILKADGSIIVRPSAEQPKFALRGKWKREGDTITAKLKDPTGDEATGVFKINNGDLVLVKIIEPNGEVKEFGMPQFKRNKRLADKGPAGVYVGWFDDEHLSVQVKPDGDFTVTPFEDLKGGPIFTGKWKATERGLRATLTSKDEEGEEEATVDFVTTPTGLAILKVVDGDGEVETFDTRLKRQKRGGKAPKKN
;
A
#
# COMPACT_ATOMS: atom_id res chain seq x y z
N MET A 1 -31.92 -12.99 -14.46
CA MET A 1 -31.29 -13.84 -13.43
C MET A 1 -30.47 -12.88 -12.60
N ASN A 2 -30.93 -12.65 -11.39
CA ASN A 2 -30.83 -11.36 -10.71
C ASN A 2 -29.55 -11.32 -9.86
N LEU A 3 -28.60 -10.49 -10.25
CA LEU A 3 -27.39 -10.23 -9.48
C LEU A 3 -27.59 -8.91 -8.73
N LYS A 4 -28.24 -8.97 -7.56
CA LYS A 4 -28.21 -7.86 -6.62
C LYS A 4 -26.77 -7.69 -6.16
N LEU A 5 -26.35 -6.47 -5.82
CA LEU A 5 -25.02 -6.15 -5.27
C LEU A 5 -24.61 -7.09 -4.10
N ILE A 6 -25.60 -7.70 -3.45
CA ILE A 6 -25.50 -8.64 -2.33
C ILE A 6 -25.30 -10.11 -2.73
N THR A 7 -25.63 -10.58 -3.94
CA THR A 7 -25.47 -12.02 -4.28
C THR A 7 -23.99 -12.43 -4.47
N LEU A 8 -23.07 -11.47 -4.43
CA LEU A 8 -21.61 -11.70 -4.38
C LEU A 8 -20.99 -11.23 -3.05
N PHE A 9 -21.78 -11.13 -1.98
CA PHE A 9 -21.32 -10.63 -0.69
C PHE A 9 -22.01 -11.33 0.50
N ALA A 10 -22.46 -12.57 0.32
CA ALA A 10 -23.18 -13.29 1.37
C ALA A 10 -22.47 -14.59 1.81
N LEU A 11 -22.15 -14.63 3.12
CA LEU A 11 -21.74 -15.76 3.99
C LEU A 11 -20.21 -16.05 4.03
N VAL A 12 -19.46 -15.88 5.12
CA VAL A 12 -19.69 -16.32 6.51
C VAL A 12 -18.98 -15.39 7.50
N ALA A 13 -19.72 -14.84 8.46
CA ALA A 13 -19.17 -14.32 9.70
C ALA A 13 -18.92 -15.48 10.68
N THR A 14 -17.65 -15.88 10.82
CA THR A 14 -17.17 -16.58 12.02
C THR A 14 -16.36 -15.61 12.87
N LEU A 15 -16.88 -15.37 14.07
CA LEU A 15 -16.26 -14.60 15.15
C LEU A 15 -14.78 -14.99 15.33
N ALA A 16 -13.88 -14.10 14.93
CA ALA A 16 -12.56 -14.00 15.54
C ALA A 16 -12.59 -12.81 16.51
N LEU A 17 -13.05 -13.08 17.73
CA LEU A 17 -12.73 -12.24 18.88
C LEU A 17 -11.21 -12.09 18.95
N GLY A 18 -10.72 -10.86 18.78
CA GLY A 18 -9.30 -10.54 18.80
C GLY A 18 -8.73 -10.05 17.47
N ALA A 19 -9.40 -9.12 16.78
CA ALA A 19 -8.70 -8.30 15.80
C ALA A 19 -7.80 -7.32 16.56
N ASP A 20 -6.63 -7.79 16.99
CA ASP A 20 -5.49 -6.93 17.23
C ASP A 20 -5.44 -5.92 16.08
N LYS A 21 -5.54 -4.63 16.40
CA LYS A 21 -5.46 -3.55 15.42
C LYS A 21 -4.10 -3.67 14.72
N LYS A 22 -4.01 -4.46 13.65
CA LYS A 22 -2.77 -4.71 12.91
C LYS A 22 -2.30 -3.34 12.43
N ALA A 23 -1.19 -2.91 13.01
CA ALA A 23 -0.68 -1.59 12.79
C ALA A 23 -0.43 -1.35 11.28
N PRO A 24 -0.57 -0.11 10.79
CA PRO A 24 -0.46 0.20 9.37
C PRO A 24 0.80 -0.37 8.72
N PRO A 25 0.77 -0.78 7.43
CA PRO A 25 1.95 -1.27 6.75
C PRO A 25 2.98 -0.14 6.63
N VAL A 26 4.12 -0.31 7.30
CA VAL A 26 5.22 0.69 7.37
C VAL A 26 6.16 0.61 6.17
N ALA A 27 6.07 -0.43 5.36
CA ALA A 27 6.81 -0.47 4.11
C ALA A 27 6.48 0.77 3.25
N GLY A 28 7.48 1.41 2.65
CA GLY A 28 7.31 2.63 1.87
C GLY A 28 8.63 3.36 1.66
N THR A 29 8.55 4.42 0.85
CA THR A 29 9.64 5.37 0.66
C THR A 29 9.36 6.58 1.54
N TYR A 30 10.38 7.07 2.22
CA TYR A 30 10.32 8.22 3.11
C TYR A 30 11.44 9.17 2.70
N LYS A 31 11.13 10.46 2.63
CA LYS A 31 12.08 11.51 2.27
C LYS A 31 12.11 12.53 3.40
N GLY A 32 13.29 12.94 3.80
CA GLY A 32 13.51 13.92 4.84
C GLY A 32 14.85 14.59 4.63
N GLU A 33 15.27 15.32 5.65
CA GLU A 33 16.55 16.01 5.69
C GLU A 33 17.31 15.56 6.93
N ILE A 34 18.61 15.31 6.81
CA ILE A 34 19.52 15.05 7.92
C ILE A 34 20.64 16.07 7.81
N GLU A 35 20.80 16.93 8.81
CA GLU A 35 21.91 17.90 8.88
C GLU A 35 22.03 18.81 7.63
N GLY A 36 20.91 19.15 6.98
CA GLY A 36 20.90 19.96 5.74
C GLY A 36 20.81 19.17 4.45
N ASP A 37 21.08 17.86 4.49
CA ASP A 37 21.13 17.00 3.31
C ASP A 37 19.85 16.18 3.13
N GLN A 38 19.34 16.15 1.88
CA GLN A 38 18.18 15.33 1.56
C GLN A 38 18.49 13.84 1.66
N ALA A 39 17.76 13.15 2.53
CA ALA A 39 17.91 11.74 2.79
C ALA A 39 16.65 10.96 2.38
N THR A 40 16.83 9.72 1.91
CA THR A 40 15.74 8.81 1.55
C THR A 40 15.86 7.49 2.29
N VAL A 41 14.78 7.04 2.92
CA VAL A 41 14.65 5.73 3.57
C VAL A 41 13.61 4.91 2.83
N ILE A 42 13.94 3.67 2.46
CA ILE A 42 13.04 2.75 1.77
C ILE A 42 12.90 1.49 2.61
N LEU A 43 11.74 1.32 3.24
CA LEU A 43 11.35 0.12 3.95
C LEU A 43 10.60 -0.81 2.99
N LYS A 44 11.15 -1.99 2.71
CA LYS A 44 10.49 -3.02 1.91
C LYS A 44 9.73 -3.99 2.81
N ALA A 45 8.63 -4.56 2.31
CA ALA A 45 7.79 -5.47 3.10
C ALA A 45 8.43 -6.85 3.37
N ASP A 46 9.48 -7.22 2.65
CA ASP A 46 10.29 -8.41 2.89
C ASP A 46 11.28 -8.24 4.07
N GLY A 47 11.12 -7.16 4.86
CA GLY A 47 12.01 -6.81 5.96
C GLY A 47 13.35 -6.20 5.52
N SER A 48 13.56 -5.93 4.23
CA SER A 48 14.76 -5.28 3.72
C SER A 48 14.65 -3.74 3.78
N ILE A 49 15.76 -3.05 4.01
CA ILE A 49 15.82 -1.58 4.06
C ILE A 49 16.95 -1.06 3.17
N ILE A 50 16.73 0.12 2.57
CA ILE A 50 17.75 0.91 1.87
C ILE A 50 17.70 2.34 2.41
N VAL A 51 18.85 2.89 2.77
CA VAL A 51 18.98 4.31 3.17
C VAL A 51 19.97 5.00 2.22
N ARG A 52 19.56 6.14 1.68
CA ARG A 52 20.42 7.07 0.94
C ARG A 52 20.56 8.33 1.80
N PRO A 53 21.70 8.53 2.48
CA PRO A 53 21.87 9.65 3.40
C PRO A 53 21.90 11.03 2.72
N SER A 54 22.38 11.10 1.47
CA SER A 54 22.52 12.36 0.73
C SER A 54 22.07 12.20 -0.73
N ALA A 55 21.35 13.20 -1.24
CA ALA A 55 20.91 13.25 -2.63
C ALA A 55 22.07 13.54 -3.60
N GLU A 56 23.13 14.20 -3.13
CA GLU A 56 24.33 14.47 -3.93
C GLU A 56 25.16 13.20 -4.20
N GLN A 57 24.97 12.18 -3.38
CA GLN A 57 25.63 10.88 -3.49
C GLN A 57 24.64 9.74 -3.79
N PRO A 58 23.91 9.77 -4.92
CA PRO A 58 22.80 8.85 -5.17
C PRO A 58 23.23 7.37 -5.30
N LYS A 59 24.52 7.12 -5.56
CA LYS A 59 25.12 5.78 -5.63
C LYS A 59 25.50 5.23 -4.25
N PHE A 60 25.74 6.10 -3.27
CA PHE A 60 26.00 5.68 -1.90
C PHE A 60 24.68 5.28 -1.24
N ALA A 61 24.61 4.05 -0.74
CA ALA A 61 23.40 3.55 -0.10
C ALA A 61 23.74 2.47 0.94
N LEU A 62 23.21 2.66 2.14
CA LEU A 62 23.24 1.68 3.20
C LEU A 62 22.12 0.66 2.98
N ARG A 63 22.39 -0.62 3.22
CA ARG A 63 21.42 -1.71 3.00
C ARG A 63 21.41 -2.66 4.17
N GLY A 64 20.24 -3.24 4.45
CA GLY A 64 20.18 -4.33 5.42
C GLY A 64 18.76 -4.75 5.75
N LYS A 65 18.50 -5.03 7.03
CA LYS A 65 17.22 -5.57 7.51
C LYS A 65 16.63 -4.71 8.60
N TRP A 66 15.31 -4.61 8.62
CA TRP A 66 14.56 -3.91 9.66
C TRP A 66 13.57 -4.84 10.35
N LYS A 67 13.29 -4.54 11.62
CA LYS A 67 12.25 -5.15 12.44
C LYS A 67 11.41 -4.05 13.07
N ARG A 68 10.16 -4.37 13.39
CA ARG A 68 9.23 -3.46 14.06
C ARG A 68 8.72 -4.07 15.36
N GLU A 69 8.71 -3.25 16.39
CA GLU A 69 8.13 -3.55 17.71
C GLU A 69 7.29 -2.33 18.12
N GLY A 70 5.96 -2.48 18.11
CA GLY A 70 5.04 -1.36 18.31
C GLY A 70 5.28 -0.25 17.27
N ASP A 71 5.58 0.97 17.72
CA ASP A 71 5.91 2.11 16.85
C ASP A 71 7.41 2.33 16.63
N THR A 72 8.24 1.40 17.11
CA THR A 72 9.69 1.45 16.93
C THR A 72 10.12 0.55 15.79
N ILE A 73 11.01 1.06 14.93
CA ILE A 73 11.70 0.31 13.89
C ILE A 73 13.18 0.30 14.19
N THR A 74 13.76 -0.89 14.23
CA THR A 74 15.20 -1.09 14.38
C THR A 74 15.75 -1.66 13.07
N ALA A 75 16.73 -0.98 12.49
CA ALA A 75 17.34 -1.32 11.21
C ALA A 75 18.84 -1.56 11.38
N LYS A 76 19.32 -2.75 11.02
CA LYS A 76 20.74 -3.03 10.84
C LYS A 76 21.10 -2.68 9.40
N LEU A 77 22.06 -1.78 9.24
CA LEU A 77 22.46 -1.20 7.96
C LEU A 77 23.95 -1.42 7.75
N LYS A 78 24.29 -1.87 6.55
CA LYS A 78 25.66 -2.07 6.09
C LYS A 78 25.95 -1.08 4.98
N ASP A 79 27.09 -0.41 5.06
CA ASP A 79 27.55 0.46 3.98
C ASP A 79 28.25 -0.35 2.85
N PRO A 80 28.68 0.29 1.76
CA PRO A 80 29.39 -0.39 0.69
C PRO A 80 30.77 -0.96 1.07
N THR A 81 31.44 -0.43 2.10
CA THR A 81 32.75 -0.93 2.58
C THR A 81 32.60 -2.13 3.51
N GLY A 82 31.43 -2.29 4.09
CA GLY A 82 31.02 -3.44 4.88
C GLY A 82 30.83 -3.13 6.37
N ASP A 83 30.89 -1.87 6.76
CA ASP A 83 30.70 -1.44 8.15
C ASP A 83 29.22 -1.43 8.51
N GLU A 84 28.91 -1.88 9.73
CA GLU A 84 27.54 -2.10 10.20
C GLU A 84 27.14 -1.08 11.27
N ALA A 85 26.05 -0.36 11.02
CA ALA A 85 25.43 0.56 11.97
C ALA A 85 23.96 0.16 12.23
N THR A 86 23.43 0.54 13.39
CA THR A 86 22.02 0.32 13.74
C THR A 86 21.27 1.65 13.79
N GLY A 87 20.28 1.83 12.93
CA GLY A 87 19.36 2.97 12.97
C GLY A 87 18.08 2.62 13.73
N VAL A 88 17.63 3.51 14.60
CA VAL A 88 16.35 3.39 15.32
C VAL A 88 15.42 4.51 14.89
N PHE A 89 14.26 4.14 14.38
CA PHE A 89 13.21 5.05 13.93
C PHE A 89 11.96 4.89 14.78
N LYS A 90 11.22 5.97 14.98
CA LYS A 90 9.85 5.95 15.50
C LYS A 90 8.86 6.30 14.40
N ILE A 91 7.71 5.64 14.43
CA ILE A 91 6.58 5.94 13.57
C ILE A 91 5.77 7.03 14.24
N ASN A 92 5.47 8.10 13.51
CA ASN A 92 4.63 9.19 13.98
C ASN A 92 3.65 9.58 12.88
N ASN A 93 2.36 9.26 13.04
CA ASN A 93 1.30 9.53 12.07
C ASN A 93 1.67 9.11 10.62
N GLY A 94 2.23 7.91 10.47
CA GLY A 94 2.62 7.38 9.16
C GLY A 94 3.98 7.87 8.62
N ASP A 95 4.60 8.86 9.24
CA ASP A 95 5.96 9.34 8.96
C ASP A 95 7.01 8.60 9.81
N LEU A 96 8.29 8.76 9.47
CA LEU A 96 9.41 8.27 10.28
C LEU A 96 10.17 9.43 10.92
N VAL A 97 10.56 9.21 12.17
CA VAL A 97 11.51 10.06 12.90
C VAL A 97 12.74 9.21 13.21
N LEU A 98 13.91 9.64 12.74
CA LEU A 98 15.16 9.02 13.18
C LEU A 98 15.44 9.47 14.61
N VAL A 99 15.57 8.52 15.52
CA VAL A 99 15.77 8.79 16.96
C VAL A 99 17.23 8.63 17.34
N LYS A 100 17.89 7.59 16.83
CA LYS A 100 19.32 7.39 17.07
C LYS A 100 19.98 6.50 16.02
N ILE A 101 21.29 6.66 15.87
CA ILE A 101 22.18 5.75 15.18
C ILE A 101 23.17 5.20 16.22
N ILE A 102 23.39 3.90 16.17
CA ILE A 102 24.45 3.21 16.92
C ILE A 102 25.50 2.81 15.91
N GLU A 103 26.68 3.41 16.01
CA GLU A 103 27.80 3.19 15.11
C GLU A 103 28.49 1.82 15.36
N PRO A 104 29.33 1.33 14.43
CA PRO A 104 30.02 0.05 14.59
C PRO A 104 30.87 -0.02 15.88
N ASN A 105 31.41 1.11 16.33
CA ASN A 105 32.20 1.25 17.56
C ASN A 105 31.33 1.28 18.84
N GLY A 106 30.00 1.22 18.72
CA GLY A 106 29.05 1.31 19.84
C GLY A 106 28.69 2.73 20.25
N GLU A 107 29.24 3.76 19.60
CA GLU A 107 28.88 5.15 19.83
C GLU A 107 27.42 5.40 19.44
N VAL A 108 26.71 6.17 20.27
CA VAL A 108 25.29 6.46 20.07
C VAL A 108 25.14 7.93 19.71
N LYS A 109 24.69 8.19 18.49
CA LYS A 109 24.29 9.52 18.03
C LYS A 109 22.77 9.64 18.10
N GLU A 110 22.29 10.50 19.00
CA GLU A 110 20.86 10.76 19.15
C GLU A 110 20.40 11.90 18.25
N PHE A 111 19.16 11.79 17.76
CA PHE A 111 18.53 12.75 16.88
C PHE A 111 17.15 13.12 17.47
N GLY A 112 16.92 14.43 17.66
CA GLY A 112 15.67 14.95 18.20
C GLY A 112 14.61 15.23 17.14
N MET A 113 15.02 15.71 15.96
CA MET A 113 14.14 16.00 14.82
C MET A 113 14.86 15.86 13.47
N PRO A 114 14.77 14.68 12.85
CA PRO A 114 14.68 14.61 11.39
C PRO A 114 13.40 13.90 11.01
N GLN A 115 12.51 14.62 10.30
CA GLN A 115 11.19 14.12 9.93
C GLN A 115 11.21 13.63 8.49
N PHE A 116 11.26 12.31 8.33
CA PHE A 116 11.11 11.69 7.04
C PHE A 116 9.63 11.57 6.74
N LYS A 117 9.15 12.50 5.92
CA LYS A 117 7.80 12.43 5.38
C LYS A 117 7.69 11.18 4.54
N ARG A 118 6.66 10.39 4.81
CA ARG A 118 6.32 9.27 3.93
C ARG A 118 6.04 9.86 2.58
N ASN A 119 6.90 9.54 1.61
CA ASN A 119 6.63 9.87 0.24
C ASN A 119 5.33 9.12 -0.09
N LYS A 120 4.26 9.85 -0.41
CA LYS A 120 2.98 9.26 -0.81
C LYS A 120 3.33 8.19 -1.84
N ARG A 121 3.05 6.92 -1.57
CA ARG A 121 3.53 5.75 -2.38
C ARG A 121 3.17 5.83 -3.87
N LEU A 122 2.34 6.80 -4.22
CA LEU A 122 1.91 7.20 -5.55
C LEU A 122 2.94 8.06 -6.31
N ALA A 123 3.98 8.61 -5.68
CA ALA A 123 4.84 9.62 -6.30
C ALA A 123 5.78 9.09 -7.40
N ASP A 124 6.17 7.80 -7.36
CA ASP A 124 7.12 7.27 -8.35
C ASP A 124 6.43 6.65 -9.59
N LYS A 125 5.16 6.18 -9.48
CA LYS A 125 4.38 5.58 -10.60
C LYS A 125 2.85 5.79 -10.57
N GLY A 126 2.29 6.36 -9.50
CA GLY A 126 0.84 6.52 -9.31
C GLY A 126 0.08 5.23 -8.97
N PRO A 127 -1.16 5.34 -8.43
CA PRO A 127 -2.04 4.19 -8.22
C PRO A 127 -2.67 3.74 -9.54
N ALA A 128 -2.53 4.53 -10.60
CA ALA A 128 -3.03 4.19 -11.91
C ALA A 128 -2.39 2.89 -12.39
N GLY A 129 -3.19 1.95 -12.89
CA GLY A 129 -2.75 0.63 -13.31
C GLY A 129 -3.92 -0.35 -13.41
N VAL A 130 -3.62 -1.54 -13.92
CA VAL A 130 -4.54 -2.67 -13.89
C VAL A 130 -4.11 -3.59 -12.76
N TYR A 131 -5.07 -4.00 -11.95
CA TYR A 131 -4.88 -4.86 -10.79
C TYR A 131 -5.82 -6.06 -10.93
N VAL A 132 -5.34 -7.24 -10.56
CA VAL A 132 -6.11 -8.48 -10.71
C VAL A 132 -6.03 -9.29 -9.42
N GLY A 133 -7.16 -9.83 -8.99
CA GLY A 133 -7.21 -10.71 -7.81
C GLY A 133 -8.61 -11.28 -7.58
N TRP A 134 -8.69 -12.20 -6.62
CA TRP A 134 -9.91 -12.89 -6.24
C TRP A 134 -10.61 -12.13 -5.13
N PHE A 135 -11.92 -11.96 -5.24
CA PHE A 135 -12.78 -11.29 -4.29
C PHE A 135 -14.12 -12.06 -4.24
N ASP A 136 -14.50 -12.57 -3.07
CA ASP A 136 -15.70 -13.41 -2.87
C ASP A 136 -15.96 -14.40 -4.01
N ASP A 137 -14.99 -15.30 -4.22
CA ASP A 137 -14.97 -16.31 -5.30
C ASP A 137 -15.03 -15.78 -6.75
N GLU A 138 -15.04 -14.46 -6.95
CA GLU A 138 -14.92 -13.83 -8.26
C GLU A 138 -13.50 -13.36 -8.56
N HIS A 139 -13.04 -13.64 -9.77
CA HIS A 139 -11.77 -13.13 -10.26
C HIS A 139 -12.00 -11.79 -10.95
N LEU A 140 -11.47 -10.70 -10.37
CA LEU A 140 -11.74 -9.34 -10.82
C LEU A 140 -10.51 -8.67 -11.44
N SER A 141 -10.76 -7.85 -12.45
CA SER A 141 -9.84 -6.88 -13.04
C SER A 141 -10.27 -5.47 -12.66
N VAL A 142 -9.39 -4.78 -11.94
CA VAL A 142 -9.59 -3.40 -11.48
C VAL A 142 -8.67 -2.47 -12.26
N GLN A 143 -9.24 -1.53 -13.00
CA GLN A 143 -8.49 -0.49 -13.69
C GLN A 143 -8.63 0.84 -12.96
N VAL A 144 -7.50 1.31 -12.44
CA VAL A 144 -7.36 2.65 -11.86
C VAL A 144 -6.74 3.54 -12.92
N LYS A 145 -7.44 4.58 -13.37
CA LYS A 145 -6.91 5.50 -14.38
C LYS A 145 -6.31 6.76 -13.74
N PRO A 146 -5.31 7.41 -14.38
CA PRO A 146 -4.69 8.63 -13.83
C PRO A 146 -5.65 9.82 -13.74
N ASP A 147 -6.70 9.85 -14.56
CA ASP A 147 -7.72 10.90 -14.62
C ASP A 147 -8.77 10.83 -13.48
N GLY A 148 -8.64 9.85 -12.59
CA GLY A 148 -9.56 9.65 -11.48
C GLY A 148 -10.66 8.63 -11.76
N ASP A 149 -10.75 8.05 -12.97
CA ASP A 149 -11.70 6.96 -13.22
C ASP A 149 -11.25 5.65 -12.57
N PHE A 150 -12.23 4.88 -12.14
CA PHE A 150 -12.07 3.54 -11.58
C PHE A 150 -13.09 2.61 -12.23
N THR A 151 -12.66 1.45 -12.69
CA THR A 151 -13.57 0.43 -13.25
C THR A 151 -13.23 -0.96 -12.73
N VAL A 152 -14.27 -1.77 -12.56
CA VAL A 152 -14.17 -3.18 -12.17
C VAL A 152 -14.82 -4.02 -13.26
N THR A 153 -14.12 -5.05 -13.72
CA THR A 153 -14.58 -5.97 -14.77
C THR A 153 -14.28 -7.40 -14.33
N PRO A 154 -15.19 -8.36 -14.54
CA PRO A 154 -14.88 -9.78 -14.35
C PRO A 154 -13.66 -10.16 -15.21
N PHE A 155 -12.66 -10.79 -14.61
CA PHE A 155 -11.42 -11.14 -15.32
C PHE A 155 -11.66 -12.17 -16.44
N GLU A 156 -12.67 -13.03 -16.25
CA GLU A 156 -13.06 -14.05 -17.25
C GLU A 156 -13.80 -13.45 -18.45
N ASP A 157 -14.38 -12.24 -18.31
CA ASP A 157 -15.06 -11.52 -19.39
C ASP A 157 -14.63 -10.05 -19.48
N LEU A 158 -13.38 -9.83 -19.87
CA LEU A 158 -12.85 -8.48 -20.10
C LEU A 158 -13.52 -7.74 -21.27
N LYS A 159 -14.33 -8.41 -22.10
CA LYS A 159 -15.02 -7.82 -23.26
C LYS A 159 -16.45 -7.38 -22.95
N GLY A 160 -17.07 -7.97 -21.92
CA GLY A 160 -18.40 -7.61 -21.44
C GLY A 160 -18.51 -6.19 -20.87
N GLY A 161 -17.38 -5.53 -20.62
CA GLY A 161 -17.34 -4.17 -20.07
C GLY A 161 -17.34 -4.15 -18.54
N PRO A 162 -17.29 -2.96 -17.93
CA PRO A 162 -17.24 -2.84 -16.49
C PRO A 162 -18.59 -3.13 -15.83
N ILE A 163 -18.56 -3.92 -14.75
CA ILE A 163 -19.72 -4.16 -13.87
C ILE A 163 -19.86 -3.05 -12.82
N PHE A 164 -18.76 -2.39 -12.48
CA PHE A 164 -18.75 -1.19 -11.64
C PHE A 164 -17.90 -0.11 -12.30
N THR A 165 -18.39 1.12 -12.22
CA THR A 165 -17.65 2.32 -12.64
C THR A 165 -17.63 3.34 -11.52
N GLY A 166 -16.63 4.20 -11.48
CA GLY A 166 -16.52 5.10 -10.34
C GLY A 166 -15.40 6.11 -10.45
N LYS A 167 -15.25 6.87 -9.37
CA LYS A 167 -14.17 7.83 -9.18
C LYS A 167 -13.30 7.44 -8.01
N TRP A 168 -12.00 7.72 -8.08
CA TRP A 168 -11.10 7.50 -6.97
C TRP A 168 -10.34 8.76 -6.56
N LYS A 169 -9.96 8.80 -5.28
CA LYS A 169 -9.08 9.81 -4.70
C LYS A 169 -7.96 9.14 -3.93
N ALA A 170 -6.76 9.71 -4.03
CA ALA A 170 -5.63 9.26 -3.22
C ALA A 170 -5.92 9.48 -1.73
N THR A 171 -5.53 8.50 -0.91
CA THR A 171 -5.52 8.64 0.55
C THR A 171 -4.08 8.57 1.06
N GLU A 172 -3.88 8.79 2.36
CA GLU A 172 -2.55 8.68 2.98
C GLU A 172 -1.94 7.27 2.79
N ARG A 173 -2.78 6.23 2.78
CA ARG A 173 -2.36 4.82 2.77
C ARG A 173 -2.61 4.09 1.45
N GLY A 174 -3.42 4.66 0.56
CA GLY A 174 -3.71 4.11 -0.76
C GLY A 174 -4.68 4.98 -1.55
N LEU A 175 -5.90 4.49 -1.76
CA LEU A 175 -6.95 5.23 -2.46
C LEU A 175 -8.33 4.86 -1.91
N ARG A 176 -9.29 5.76 -2.11
CA ARG A 176 -10.71 5.54 -1.88
C ARG A 176 -11.43 5.64 -3.22
N ALA A 177 -12.19 4.62 -3.57
CA ALA A 177 -13.04 4.62 -4.76
C ALA A 177 -14.51 4.75 -4.35
N THR A 178 -15.28 5.56 -5.06
CA THR A 178 -16.75 5.57 -5.02
C THR A 178 -17.20 4.90 -6.31
N LEU A 179 -17.86 3.76 -6.18
CA LEU A 179 -18.29 2.89 -7.26
C LEU A 179 -19.81 2.97 -7.38
N THR A 180 -20.28 2.90 -8.61
CA THR A 180 -21.69 2.85 -8.97
C THR A 180 -21.92 1.59 -9.81
N SER A 181 -22.91 0.80 -9.43
CA SER A 181 -23.57 -0.18 -10.32
C SER A 181 -24.85 0.40 -10.85
N LYS A 182 -25.15 0.08 -12.11
CA LYS A 182 -26.40 0.45 -12.76
C LYS A 182 -27.06 -0.79 -13.32
N ASP A 183 -28.26 -1.08 -12.87
CA ASP A 183 -29.09 -2.17 -13.36
C ASP A 183 -30.51 -1.68 -13.72
N GLU A 184 -31.43 -2.62 -13.94
CA GLU A 184 -32.84 -2.31 -14.26
C GLU A 184 -33.63 -1.77 -13.06
N GLU A 185 -33.15 -1.93 -11.82
CA GLU A 185 -33.80 -1.54 -10.57
C GLU A 185 -33.32 -0.17 -10.06
N GLY A 186 -32.12 0.30 -10.45
CA GLY A 186 -31.64 1.64 -10.13
C GLY A 186 -30.13 1.82 -10.24
N GLU A 187 -29.63 2.89 -9.61
CA GLU A 187 -28.20 3.13 -9.42
C GLU A 187 -27.88 2.96 -7.94
N GLU A 188 -26.93 2.07 -7.62
CA GLU A 188 -26.44 1.84 -6.25
C GLU A 188 -25.00 2.33 -6.15
N GLU A 189 -24.67 2.99 -5.03
CA GLU A 189 -23.32 3.50 -4.76
C GLU A 189 -22.66 2.78 -3.58
N ALA A 190 -21.36 2.51 -3.72
CA ALA A 190 -20.52 1.97 -2.66
C ALA A 190 -19.18 2.71 -2.59
N THR A 191 -18.64 2.89 -1.39
CA THR A 191 -17.30 3.41 -1.16
C THR A 191 -16.35 2.30 -0.73
N VAL A 192 -15.24 2.14 -1.45
CA VAL A 192 -14.22 1.14 -1.18
C VAL A 192 -12.89 1.79 -0.84
N ASP A 193 -12.36 1.49 0.34
CA ASP A 193 -11.04 1.91 0.79
C ASP A 193 -10.00 0.84 0.48
N PHE A 194 -8.94 1.25 -0.23
CA PHE A 194 -7.81 0.40 -0.57
C PHE A 194 -6.54 0.88 0.12
N VAL A 195 -5.75 -0.07 0.59
CA VAL A 195 -4.37 0.15 1.01
C VAL A 195 -3.41 -0.32 -0.08
N THR A 196 -2.34 0.43 -0.31
CA THR A 196 -1.28 -0.02 -1.22
C THR A 196 -0.43 -1.11 -0.57
N THR A 197 -0.10 -2.14 -1.34
CA THR A 197 0.79 -3.24 -0.95
C THR A 197 2.04 -3.22 -1.84
N PRO A 198 3.10 -3.97 -1.51
CA PRO A 198 4.30 -4.08 -2.36
C PRO A 198 3.99 -4.59 -3.78
N THR A 199 2.93 -5.40 -3.91
CA THR A 199 2.56 -6.08 -5.14
C THR A 199 1.31 -5.49 -5.80
N GLY A 200 0.58 -4.59 -5.15
CA GLY A 200 -0.60 -3.93 -5.72
C GLY A 200 -1.47 -3.21 -4.71
N LEU A 201 -2.75 -3.58 -4.63
CA LEU A 201 -3.75 -3.02 -3.71
C LEU A 201 -4.30 -4.12 -2.81
N ALA A 202 -4.76 -3.75 -1.63
CA ALA A 202 -5.62 -4.59 -0.81
C ALA A 202 -6.86 -3.80 -0.39
N ILE A 203 -8.01 -4.46 -0.44
CA ILE A 203 -9.28 -3.87 0.02
C ILE A 203 -9.25 -3.88 1.54
N LEU A 204 -9.47 -2.73 2.16
CA LEU A 204 -9.49 -2.57 3.61
C LEU A 204 -10.92 -2.54 4.14
N LYS A 205 -11.78 -1.81 3.44
CA LYS A 205 -13.14 -1.52 3.88
C LYS A 205 -14.04 -1.27 2.67
N VAL A 206 -15.25 -1.81 2.71
CA VAL A 206 -16.37 -1.46 1.81
C VAL A 206 -17.46 -0.80 2.66
N VAL A 207 -18.07 0.24 2.13
CA VAL A 207 -19.25 0.93 2.70
C VAL A 207 -20.31 1.00 1.61
N ASP A 208 -21.48 0.45 1.86
CA ASP A 208 -22.63 0.54 0.94
C ASP A 208 -23.45 1.82 1.17
N GLY A 209 -24.52 1.97 0.37
CA GLY A 209 -25.46 3.09 0.49
C GLY A 209 -26.21 3.15 1.82
N ASP A 210 -26.30 2.03 2.54
CA ASP A 210 -26.96 1.90 3.84
C ASP A 210 -25.99 2.15 5.02
N GLY A 211 -24.69 2.25 4.74
CA GLY A 211 -23.65 2.57 5.71
C GLY A 211 -23.05 1.35 6.42
N GLU A 212 -23.37 0.12 6.00
CA GLU A 212 -22.76 -1.09 6.53
C GLU A 212 -21.29 -1.16 6.17
N VAL A 213 -20.47 -1.76 7.04
CA VAL A 213 -19.01 -1.73 6.94
C VAL A 213 -18.47 -3.15 6.99
N GLU A 214 -17.88 -3.59 5.88
CA GLU A 214 -17.19 -4.87 5.79
C GLU A 214 -15.69 -4.68 5.59
N THR A 215 -14.86 -5.52 6.22
CA THR A 215 -13.40 -5.48 6.12
C THR A 215 -12.84 -6.72 5.48
N PHE A 216 -11.85 -6.56 4.60
CA PHE A 216 -11.28 -7.63 3.78
C PHE A 216 -9.76 -7.72 3.93
N ASP A 217 -9.17 -8.89 3.63
CA ASP A 217 -7.71 -9.04 3.34
C ASP A 217 -7.51 -9.53 1.90
N THR A 218 -8.30 -8.96 0.98
CA THR A 218 -8.24 -9.30 -0.44
C THR A 218 -7.11 -8.56 -1.13
N ARG A 219 -6.25 -9.27 -1.86
CA ARG A 219 -5.07 -8.69 -2.53
C ARG A 219 -5.20 -8.68 -4.04
N LEU A 220 -5.23 -7.48 -4.62
CA LEU A 220 -5.18 -7.25 -6.05
C LEU A 220 -3.73 -6.98 -6.48
N LYS A 221 -3.17 -7.86 -7.31
CA LYS A 221 -1.80 -7.73 -7.81
C LYS A 221 -1.76 -6.81 -9.03
N ARG A 222 -0.85 -5.84 -9.02
CA ARG A 222 -0.64 -4.92 -10.14
C ARG A 222 -0.01 -5.65 -11.32
N GLN A 223 -0.62 -5.50 -12.48
CA GLN A 223 -0.11 -6.04 -13.73
C GLN A 223 1.01 -5.16 -14.28
N LYS A 224 2.01 -5.77 -14.93
CA LYS A 224 3.08 -5.04 -15.61
C LYS A 224 2.47 -4.26 -16.77
N ARG A 225 2.76 -2.95 -16.89
CA ARG A 225 2.46 -2.17 -18.10
C ARG A 225 3.24 -2.83 -19.26
N GLY A 226 2.55 -3.58 -20.12
CA GLY A 226 3.13 -4.19 -21.33
C GLY A 226 3.34 -5.72 -21.33
N GLY A 227 2.59 -6.50 -20.55
CA GLY A 227 2.59 -7.96 -20.68
C GLY A 227 1.41 -8.46 -21.50
N LYS A 228 1.66 -9.20 -22.59
CA LYS A 228 0.64 -9.94 -23.37
C LYS A 228 -0.41 -10.58 -22.45
N ALA A 229 -1.67 -10.55 -22.89
CA ALA A 229 -2.76 -11.28 -22.27
C ALA A 229 -2.30 -12.71 -21.90
N PRO A 230 -2.63 -13.22 -20.70
CA PRO A 230 -2.27 -14.57 -20.34
C PRO A 230 -2.91 -15.53 -21.35
N LYS A 231 -2.09 -16.43 -21.92
CA LYS A 231 -2.62 -17.51 -22.75
C LYS A 231 -3.53 -18.37 -21.88
N LYS A 232 -4.77 -18.57 -22.33
CA LYS A 232 -5.63 -19.65 -21.85
C LYS A 232 -4.86 -20.97 -22.04
N ASN A 233 -4.75 -21.75 -20.97
CA ASN A 233 -4.57 -23.19 -21.09
C ASN A 233 -5.95 -23.80 -21.30
#